data_AF-A0A397N2T1-F1
#
_entry.id   AF-A0A397N2T1-F1
#
_cell.length_a   1.000
_cell.length_b   1.000
_cell.length_c   1.000
_cell.angle_alpha   90.00
_cell.angle_beta   90.00
_cell.angle_gamma   90.00
#
_symmetry.space_group_name_H-M   'P 1'
#
loop_
_entity.id
_entity.type
_entity.pdbx_description
1 polymer ?
#
loop_
_entity_poly.entity_id
_entity_poly.type
_entity_poly.pdbx_seq_one_letter_code
_entity_poly.pdbx_strand_id
1 'polypeptide(L)'
;MKYLYPLLLLISTTVLAAEADEDPCNAQGGGVMAGYLCIAQKAKVVDEQLNAEYQLALKRIEEEERALRQTWPNTELVSLFRAAQRAWLTFRDAECQFAGISSTPSPWQGVQVEECKLRMTIERTEYFKGVVAG
;
A
#
# COMPACT_ATOMS: atom_id res chain seq x y z
N MET A 1 -9.68 -77.14 -9.61
CA MET A 1 -9.48 -76.46 -8.31
C MET A 1 -9.31 -74.97 -8.56
N LYS A 2 -10.13 -74.18 -7.87
CA LYS A 2 -10.30 -72.72 -7.99
C LYS A 2 -9.21 -72.04 -7.15
N TYR A 3 -8.46 -71.09 -7.71
CA TYR A 3 -7.78 -70.06 -6.93
C TYR A 3 -7.87 -68.72 -7.68
N LEU A 4 -8.86 -67.91 -7.28
CA LEU A 4 -8.95 -66.49 -7.59
C LEU A 4 -8.02 -65.74 -6.61
N TYR A 5 -7.03 -65.02 -7.11
CA TYR A 5 -6.27 -64.04 -6.32
C TYR A 5 -6.94 -62.68 -6.46
N PRO A 6 -7.37 -62.01 -5.37
CA PRO A 6 -7.89 -60.65 -5.47
C PRO A 6 -6.70 -59.69 -5.61
N LEU A 7 -6.72 -58.90 -6.69
CA LEU A 7 -5.83 -57.77 -6.90
C LEU A 7 -6.24 -56.64 -5.94
N LEU A 8 -5.49 -56.49 -4.84
CA LEU A 8 -5.65 -55.40 -3.88
C LEU A 8 -4.97 -54.14 -4.43
N LEU A 9 -5.76 -53.24 -5.01
CA LEU A 9 -5.34 -51.89 -5.41
C LEU A 9 -5.22 -51.00 -4.16
N LEU A 10 -3.98 -50.70 -3.76
CA LEU A 10 -3.65 -49.67 -2.77
C LEU A 10 -3.85 -48.29 -3.39
N ILE A 11 -4.98 -47.64 -3.10
CA ILE A 11 -5.23 -46.24 -3.44
C ILE A 11 -4.55 -45.39 -2.37
N SER A 12 -3.33 -44.93 -2.64
CA SER A 12 -2.66 -43.93 -1.81
C SER A 12 -3.33 -42.58 -2.01
N THR A 13 -4.18 -42.18 -1.06
CA THR A 13 -4.70 -40.81 -0.98
C THR A 13 -3.55 -39.88 -0.58
N THR A 14 -3.00 -39.14 -1.53
CA THR A 14 -2.15 -37.98 -1.22
C THR A 14 -3.03 -36.92 -0.58
N VAL A 15 -2.95 -36.78 0.75
CA VAL A 15 -3.48 -35.61 1.45
C VAL A 15 -2.62 -34.43 0.99
N LEU A 16 -3.16 -33.57 0.12
CA LEU A 16 -2.66 -32.20 0.00
C LEU A 16 -3.04 -31.52 1.31
N ALA A 17 -2.09 -31.37 2.22
CA ALA A 17 -2.21 -30.40 3.29
C ALA A 17 -2.27 -29.02 2.61
N ALA A 18 -3.44 -28.39 2.64
CA ALA A 18 -3.53 -26.96 2.39
C ALA A 18 -2.80 -26.29 3.58
N GLU A 19 -1.58 -25.81 3.34
CA GLU A 19 -0.92 -24.93 4.29
C GLU A 19 -1.86 -23.74 4.49
N ALA A 20 -2.33 -23.54 5.72
CA ALA A 20 -3.08 -22.34 6.05
C ALA A 20 -2.18 -21.16 5.67
N ASP A 21 -2.71 -20.25 4.85
CA ASP A 21 -2.04 -19.02 4.45
C ASP A 21 -1.80 -18.20 5.72
N GLU A 22 -0.67 -18.42 6.38
CA GLU A 22 -0.28 -17.66 7.56
C GLU A 22 -0.12 -16.21 7.12
N ASP A 23 -0.77 -15.29 7.83
CA ASP A 23 -0.65 -13.86 7.56
C ASP A 23 0.85 -13.48 7.49
N PRO A 24 1.35 -12.99 6.34
CA PRO A 24 2.76 -12.69 6.17
C PRO A 24 3.26 -11.63 7.14
N CYS A 25 2.37 -10.82 7.73
CA CYS A 25 2.69 -9.88 8.80
C CYS A 25 2.88 -10.51 10.18
N ASN A 26 2.40 -11.75 10.39
CA ASN A 26 2.44 -12.46 11.66
C ASN A 26 3.34 -13.70 11.63
N ALA A 27 3.98 -14.00 10.50
CA ALA A 27 4.87 -15.14 10.34
C ALA A 27 6.11 -15.03 11.27
N GLN A 28 6.17 -15.87 12.31
CA GLN A 28 7.33 -15.94 13.19
C GLN A 28 8.55 -16.45 12.41
N GLY A 29 9.64 -15.67 12.40
CA GLY A 29 10.83 -16.00 11.64
C GLY A 29 10.69 -15.79 10.13
N GLY A 30 9.66 -15.06 9.67
CA GLY A 30 9.47 -14.71 8.27
C GLY A 30 10.69 -14.00 7.67
N GLY A 31 11.16 -14.50 6.52
CA GLY A 31 12.26 -13.89 5.77
C GLY A 31 11.83 -12.65 4.97
N VAL A 32 12.76 -12.13 4.15
CA VAL A 32 12.56 -10.93 3.31
C VAL A 32 11.26 -10.98 2.49
N MET A 33 10.91 -12.16 1.95
CA MET A 33 9.69 -12.36 1.17
C MET A 33 8.41 -12.09 1.99
N ALA A 34 8.34 -12.62 3.22
CA ALA A 34 7.20 -12.38 4.12
C ALA A 34 7.09 -10.89 4.45
N GLY A 35 8.22 -10.20 4.65
CA GLY A 35 8.25 -8.74 4.83
C GLY A 35 7.65 -7.96 3.65
N TYR A 36 8.03 -8.31 2.41
CA TYR A 36 7.44 -7.69 1.22
C TYR A 36 5.94 -7.92 1.11
N LEU A 37 5.48 -9.15 1.35
CA LEU A 37 4.05 -9.48 1.31
C LEU A 37 3.27 -8.70 2.36
N CYS A 38 3.81 -8.61 3.58
CA CYS A 38 3.21 -7.83 4.66
C CYS A 38 3.09 -6.34 4.30
N ILE A 39 4.17 -5.73 3.79
CA ILE A 39 4.12 -4.31 3.42
C ILE A 39 3.18 -4.08 2.25
N ALA A 40 3.17 -4.95 1.24
CA ALA A 40 2.24 -4.84 0.12
C ALA A 40 0.78 -4.86 0.58
N GLN A 41 0.44 -5.73 1.54
CA GLN A 41 -0.89 -5.78 2.14
C GLN A 41 -1.24 -4.48 2.87
N LYS A 42 -0.32 -3.94 3.69
CA LYS A 42 -0.51 -2.67 4.40
C LYS A 42 -0.62 -1.48 3.43
N ALA A 43 0.22 -1.44 2.41
CA ALA A 43 0.27 -0.39 1.40
C ALA A 43 -1.06 -0.28 0.66
N LYS A 44 -1.68 -1.42 0.30
CA LYS A 44 -3.00 -1.42 -0.32
C LYS A 44 -4.06 -0.67 0.51
N VAL A 45 -4.13 -0.96 1.81
CA VAL A 45 -5.11 -0.33 2.72
C VAL A 45 -4.85 1.17 2.84
N VAL A 46 -3.59 1.56 3.02
CA VAL A 46 -3.22 2.97 3.18
C VAL A 46 -3.39 3.76 1.86
N ASP A 47 -3.12 3.15 0.70
CA ASP A 47 -3.34 3.77 -0.60
C ASP A 47 -4.83 3.97 -0.89
N GLU A 48 -5.70 3.01 -0.51
CA GLU A 48 -7.15 3.18 -0.59
C GLU A 48 -7.61 4.36 0.28
N GLN A 49 -7.08 4.47 1.51
CA GLN A 49 -7.40 5.58 2.40
C GLN A 49 -6.89 6.93 1.87
N LEU A 50 -5.66 6.99 1.37
CA LEU A 50 -5.09 8.20 0.76
C LEU A 50 -5.98 8.71 -0.37
N ASN A 51 -6.39 7.82 -1.26
CA ASN A 51 -7.23 8.19 -2.40
C ASN A 51 -8.61 8.66 -1.96
N ALA A 52 -9.22 8.02 -0.96
CA ALA A 52 -10.49 8.45 -0.40
C ALA A 52 -10.40 9.87 0.18
N GLU A 53 -9.41 10.13 1.03
CA GLU A 53 -9.23 11.44 1.67
C GLU A 53 -8.83 12.52 0.65
N TYR A 54 -8.05 12.18 -0.37
CA TYR A 54 -7.73 13.10 -1.46
C TYR A 54 -8.98 13.58 -2.21
N GLN A 55 -9.95 12.69 -2.47
CA GLN A 55 -11.22 13.07 -3.12
C GLN A 55 -12.07 13.97 -2.22
N LEU A 56 -12.07 13.74 -0.90
CA LEU A 56 -12.77 14.61 0.06
C LEU A 56 -12.12 15.99 0.11
N ALA A 57 -10.79 16.05 0.19
CA ALA A 57 -10.03 17.30 0.17
C ALA A 57 -10.27 18.09 -1.12
N LEU A 58 -10.29 17.42 -2.28
CA LEU A 58 -10.59 18.04 -3.57
C LEU A 58 -11.97 18.71 -3.58
N LYS A 59 -13.01 18.03 -3.09
CA LYS A 59 -14.37 18.59 -3.04
C LYS A 59 -14.42 19.86 -2.19
N ARG A 60 -13.77 19.86 -1.03
CA ARG A 60 -13.69 21.05 -0.17
C ARG A 60 -12.94 22.19 -0.86
N ILE A 61 -11.82 21.91 -1.51
CA ILE A 61 -11.05 22.91 -2.25
C ILE A 61 -11.86 23.47 -3.44
N GLU A 62 -12.66 22.65 -4.12
CA GLU A 62 -13.56 23.11 -5.20
C GLU A 62 -14.62 24.09 -4.68
N GLU A 63 -15.17 23.86 -3.49
CA GLU A 63 -16.11 24.77 -2.82
C GLU A 63 -15.42 26.08 -2.42
N GLU A 64 -14.24 26.00 -1.83
CA GLU A 64 -13.43 27.15 -1.43
C GLU A 64 -13.01 28.01 -2.64
N GLU A 65 -12.53 27.37 -3.71
CA GLU A 65 -12.18 28.03 -4.97
C GLU A 65 -13.38 28.78 -5.56
N ARG A 66 -14.58 28.16 -5.55
CA ARG A 66 -15.81 28.79 -6.03
C ARG A 66 -16.18 30.03 -5.22
N ALA A 67 -16.04 29.96 -3.89
CA ALA A 67 -16.29 31.10 -3.01
C ALA A 67 -15.27 32.23 -3.27
N LEU A 68 -13.98 31.91 -3.33
CA LEU A 68 -12.91 32.87 -3.55
C LEU A 68 -13.02 33.57 -4.90
N ARG A 69 -13.47 32.88 -5.96
CA ARG A 69 -13.65 33.47 -7.29
C ARG A 69 -14.68 34.59 -7.35
N GLN A 70 -15.54 34.73 -6.35
CA GLN A 70 -16.46 35.88 -6.26
C GLN A 70 -15.71 37.21 -6.03
N THR A 71 -14.53 37.16 -5.41
CA THR A 71 -13.69 38.34 -5.13
C THR A 71 -12.37 38.30 -5.92
N TRP A 72 -11.83 37.10 -6.16
CA TRP A 72 -10.53 36.83 -6.77
C TRP A 72 -10.71 35.90 -7.98
N PRO A 73 -11.14 36.41 -9.15
CA PRO A 73 -11.61 35.60 -10.28
C PRO A 73 -10.56 34.63 -10.84
N ASN A 74 -9.27 34.94 -10.66
CA ASN A 74 -8.15 34.12 -11.15
C ASN A 74 -7.65 33.08 -10.12
N THR A 75 -8.42 32.78 -9.08
CA THR A 75 -8.05 31.73 -8.10
C THR A 75 -8.09 30.34 -8.75
N GLU A 76 -7.05 29.53 -8.55
CA GLU A 76 -6.87 28.18 -9.15
C GLU A 76 -6.43 27.11 -8.12
N LEU A 77 -7.03 27.10 -6.93
CA LEU A 77 -6.66 26.18 -5.83
C LEU A 77 -6.71 24.70 -6.24
N VAL A 78 -7.70 24.26 -7.01
CA VAL A 78 -7.86 22.87 -7.45
C VAL A 78 -6.68 22.45 -8.33
N SER A 79 -6.29 23.31 -9.28
CA SER A 79 -5.16 23.04 -10.17
C SER A 79 -3.86 22.91 -9.37
N LEU A 80 -3.63 23.86 -8.46
CA LEU A 80 -2.45 23.88 -7.58
C LEU A 80 -2.40 22.66 -6.66
N PHE A 81 -3.53 22.27 -6.06
CA PHE A 81 -3.60 21.10 -5.17
C PHE A 81 -3.32 19.79 -5.92
N ARG A 82 -3.87 19.62 -7.13
CA ARG A 82 -3.57 18.47 -7.99
C ARG A 82 -2.09 18.45 -8.38
N ALA A 83 -1.50 19.60 -8.69
CA ALA A 83 -0.07 19.72 -9.00
C ALA A 83 0.80 19.35 -7.79
N ALA A 84 0.45 19.85 -6.60
CA ALA A 84 1.14 19.53 -5.36
C ALA A 84 1.08 18.03 -5.04
N GLN A 85 -0.06 17.37 -5.24
CA GLN A 85 -0.15 15.93 -5.00
C GLN A 85 0.70 15.11 -5.98
N ARG A 86 0.73 15.48 -7.27
CA ARG A 86 1.61 14.81 -8.25
C ARG A 86 3.08 14.98 -7.92
N ALA A 87 3.50 16.20 -7.55
CA ALA A 87 4.87 16.46 -7.15
C ALA A 87 5.25 15.69 -5.87
N TRP A 88 4.32 15.59 -4.92
CA TRP A 88 4.52 14.81 -3.70
C TRP A 88 4.76 13.32 -3.98
N LEU A 89 4.06 12.70 -4.94
CA LEU A 89 4.31 11.31 -5.33
C LEU A 89 5.74 11.11 -5.85
N THR A 90 6.21 12.01 -6.71
CA THR A 90 7.58 11.98 -7.22
C THR A 90 8.61 12.18 -6.10
N PHE A 91 8.35 13.11 -5.17
CA PHE A 91 9.20 13.33 -4.01
C PHE A 91 9.27 12.09 -3.11
N ARG A 92 8.11 11.50 -2.75
CA ARG A 92 8.04 10.29 -1.93
C ARG A 92 8.88 9.17 -2.52
N ASP A 93 8.72 8.90 -3.81
CA ASP A 93 9.41 7.78 -4.44
C ASP A 93 10.92 8.02 -4.49
N ALA A 94 11.37 9.25 -4.78
CA ALA A 94 12.78 9.61 -4.78
C ALA A 94 13.40 9.57 -3.37
N GLU A 95 12.70 10.12 -2.38
CA GLU A 95 13.14 10.15 -0.98
C GLU A 95 13.26 8.72 -0.42
N CYS A 96 12.26 7.88 -0.65
CA CYS A 96 12.29 6.51 -0.14
C CYS A 96 13.34 5.65 -0.84
N GLN A 97 13.61 5.89 -2.13
CA GLN A 97 14.73 5.27 -2.82
C GLN A 97 16.07 5.66 -2.20
N PHE A 98 16.27 6.96 -1.92
CA PHE A 98 17.46 7.45 -1.24
C PHE A 98 17.61 6.85 0.16
N ALA A 99 16.57 6.92 0.98
CA ALA A 99 16.58 6.40 2.35
C ALA A 99 16.93 4.90 2.39
N GLY A 100 16.31 4.09 1.52
CA GLY A 100 16.59 2.65 1.43
C GLY A 100 18.02 2.31 0.98
N ILE A 101 18.57 3.05 0.01
CA ILE A 101 19.94 2.82 -0.49
C ILE A 101 21.01 3.39 0.44
N SER A 102 20.75 4.52 1.10
CA SER A 102 21.68 5.18 2.01
C SER A 102 22.02 4.36 3.26
N SER A 103 21.23 3.32 3.53
CA SER A 103 21.43 2.36 4.61
C SER A 103 22.48 1.30 4.24
N THR A 104 23.07 0.66 5.26
CA THR A 104 23.99 -0.48 5.07
C THR A 104 23.39 -1.52 4.11
N PRO A 105 24.13 -1.98 3.08
CA PRO A 105 23.66 -2.99 2.15
C PRO A 105 23.04 -4.19 2.87
N SER A 106 21.80 -4.52 2.50
CA SER A 106 20.99 -5.52 3.20
C SER A 106 19.98 -6.15 2.23
N PRO A 107 19.71 -7.46 2.35
CA PRO A 107 18.59 -8.10 1.63
C PRO A 107 17.24 -7.41 1.87
N TRP A 108 17.11 -6.65 2.96
CA TRP A 108 15.91 -5.91 3.35
C TRP A 108 15.80 -4.52 2.74
N GLN A 109 16.72 -4.09 1.87
CA GLN A 109 16.72 -2.71 1.34
C GLN A 109 15.40 -2.34 0.66
N GLY A 110 14.85 -3.17 -0.22
CA GLY A 110 13.60 -2.80 -0.86
C GLY A 110 12.38 -2.93 0.07
N VAL A 111 12.42 -3.77 1.11
CA VAL A 111 11.40 -3.76 2.19
C VAL A 111 11.42 -2.39 2.89
N GLN A 112 12.60 -1.88 3.22
CA GLN A 112 12.76 -0.56 3.84
C GLN A 112 12.30 0.60 2.93
N VAL A 113 12.52 0.50 1.62
CA VAL A 113 11.97 1.47 0.64
C VAL A 113 10.44 1.50 0.70
N GLU A 114 9.79 0.33 0.71
CA GLU A 114 8.33 0.24 0.76
C GLU A 114 7.76 0.66 2.12
N GLU A 115 8.47 0.37 3.22
CA GLU A 115 8.14 0.88 4.57
C GLU A 115 8.18 2.41 4.63
N CYS A 116 9.19 3.03 4.01
CA CYS A 116 9.26 4.48 3.90
C CYS A 116 8.05 5.04 3.16
N LYS A 117 7.69 4.44 2.01
CA LYS A 117 6.53 4.88 1.22
C LYS A 117 5.25 4.75 2.03
N LEU A 118 5.05 3.62 2.72
CA LEU A 118 3.90 3.38 3.59
C LEU A 118 3.76 4.50 4.63
N ARG A 119 4.83 4.81 5.37
CA ARG A 119 4.83 5.87 6.39
C ARG A 119 4.48 7.23 5.78
N MET A 120 5.14 7.61 4.69
CA MET A 120 4.86 8.90 4.04
C MET A 120 3.43 8.98 3.51
N THR A 121 2.87 7.87 3.00
CA THR A 121 1.47 7.83 2.58
C THR A 121 0.51 8.01 3.76
N ILE A 122 0.79 7.42 4.93
CA ILE A 122 0.01 7.68 6.15
C ILE A 122 0.06 9.17 6.52
N GLU A 123 1.25 9.77 6.55
CA GLU A 123 1.41 11.20 6.85
C GLU A 123 0.66 12.10 5.86
N ARG A 124 0.66 11.74 4.57
CA ARG A 124 -0.07 12.48 3.54
C ARG A 124 -1.58 12.35 3.65
N THR A 125 -2.07 11.18 4.06
CA THR A 125 -3.48 10.95 4.38
C THR A 125 -3.92 11.86 5.53
N GLU A 126 -3.12 12.00 6.59
CA GLU A 126 -3.42 12.92 7.70
C GLU A 126 -3.41 14.39 7.26
N TYR A 127 -2.49 14.77 6.37
CA TYR A 127 -2.52 16.09 5.74
C TYR A 127 -3.85 16.35 5.02
N PHE A 128 -4.37 15.39 4.25
CA PHE A 128 -5.65 15.54 3.58
C PHE A 128 -6.84 15.62 4.53
N LYS A 129 -6.84 14.84 5.62
CA LYS A 129 -7.85 14.99 6.68
C LYS A 129 -7.83 16.39 7.29
N GLY A 130 -6.63 16.97 7.47
CA GLY A 130 -6.47 18.37 7.89
C GLY A 130 -7.13 19.34 6.91
N VAL A 131 -6.87 19.19 5.60
CA VAL A 131 -7.51 19.99 4.55
C VAL A 131 -9.04 19.86 4.59
N VAL A 132 -9.56 18.64 4.80
CA VAL A 132 -11.00 18.38 4.92
C VAL A 132 -11.60 19.05 6.15
N ALA A 133 -10.90 19.05 7.29
CA ALA A 133 -11.36 19.65 8.54
C ALA A 133 -11.45 21.18 8.45
N GLY A 134 -10.47 21.82 7.79
CA GLY A 134 -10.38 23.28 7.69
C GLY A 134 -9.51 23.90 8.76
#